data_AF-A0A559J3S3-F1
#
_entry.id   AF-A0A559J3S3-F1
#
_cell.length_a   1.000
_cell.length_b   1.000
_cell.length_c   1.000
_cell.angle_alpha   90.00
_cell.angle_beta   90.00
_cell.angle_gamma   90.00
#
_symmetry.space_group_name_H-M   'P 1'
#
loop_
_entity.id
_entity.type
_entity.pdbx_description
1 polymer ?
#
loop_
_entity_poly.entity_id
_entity_poly.type
_entity_poly.pdbx_seq_one_letter_code
_entity_poly.pdbx_strand_id
1 'polypeptide(L)'
;MVRVDSRRNNRRKKWILRIILLALLVGIGYGIYTVGKQLWGHDGMSTASKQGQHVVTNVAAFDTVTKEKQSPTMYNGMKRKVAYLTFDDGPNTHTPEILRILKEHNVKGTFFMLGNSMQQHPDLVKQIADEGHYPALHSMTHDYTKLYKSGNADNFIEEFNEAQQLVKDATGVTTKLIRAPYGSAPQIKEPFRDDIAESGFKMWDWTLDTLDWQYARNPSGMLDEVKRGLKKDTEVILMHDRKQTVQILPEIIEYISSQGYEFEVYDPNAHFVVNFHHDERL
;
A
#
# COMPACT_ATOMS: atom_id res chain seq x y z
N MET A 1 -33.52 0.63 -80.99
CA MET A 1 -33.34 -0.71 -80.37
C MET A 1 -31.85 -1.01 -80.42
N VAL A 2 -31.06 -1.28 -79.39
CA VAL A 2 -31.23 -1.85 -78.05
C VAL A 2 -30.10 -1.27 -77.18
N ARG A 3 -30.39 -0.71 -75.99
CA ARG A 3 -29.34 -0.39 -75.00
C ARG A 3 -29.90 -0.39 -73.57
N VAL A 4 -30.47 -1.51 -73.15
CA VAL A 4 -30.93 -1.73 -71.76
C VAL A 4 -30.20 -2.91 -71.07
N ASP A 5 -29.47 -3.76 -71.80
CA ASP A 5 -28.94 -5.00 -71.23
C ASP A 5 -27.62 -4.91 -70.42
N SER A 6 -26.80 -3.87 -70.58
CA SER A 6 -25.46 -3.87 -69.95
C SER A 6 -25.46 -3.56 -68.44
N ARG A 7 -26.47 -2.84 -67.93
CA ARG A 7 -26.54 -2.46 -66.50
C ARG A 7 -27.03 -3.61 -65.60
N ARG A 8 -27.86 -4.51 -66.13
CA ARG A 8 -28.40 -5.66 -65.38
C ARG A 8 -27.32 -6.72 -65.14
N ASN A 9 -26.39 -6.88 -66.10
CA ASN A 9 -25.31 -7.85 -66.03
C ASN A 9 -24.24 -7.50 -64.97
N ASN A 10 -23.93 -6.21 -64.79
CA ASN A 10 -22.98 -5.77 -63.77
C ASN A 10 -23.51 -5.87 -62.34
N ARG A 11 -24.83 -5.73 -62.12
CA ARG A 11 -25.43 -5.95 -60.79
C ARG A 11 -25.44 -7.43 -60.40
N ARG A 12 -25.70 -8.34 -61.36
CA ARG A 12 -25.60 -9.79 -61.12
C ARG A 12 -24.18 -10.23 -60.79
N LYS A 13 -23.16 -9.74 -61.49
CA LYS A 13 -21.75 -10.04 -61.19
C LYS A 13 -21.33 -9.60 -59.78
N LYS A 14 -21.75 -8.40 -59.34
CA LYS A 14 -21.47 -7.92 -57.97
C LYS A 14 -22.21 -8.72 -56.89
N TRP A 15 -23.42 -9.19 -57.17
CA TRP A 15 -24.18 -10.05 -56.27
C TRP A 15 -23.55 -11.45 -56.15
N ILE A 16 -23.13 -12.05 -57.25
CA ILE A 16 -22.42 -13.35 -57.24
C ILE A 16 -21.11 -13.24 -56.47
N LEU A 17 -20.34 -12.16 -56.65
CA LEU A 17 -19.09 -11.96 -55.92
C LEU A 17 -19.31 -11.83 -54.40
N ARG A 18 -20.40 -11.17 -53.96
CA ARG A 18 -20.76 -11.07 -52.54
C ARG A 18 -21.16 -12.41 -51.94
N ILE A 19 -21.88 -13.25 -52.69
CA ILE A 19 -22.27 -14.60 -52.25
C ILE A 19 -21.03 -15.49 -52.10
N ILE A 20 -20.08 -15.41 -53.03
CA ILE A 20 -18.81 -16.15 -52.95
C ILE A 20 -17.99 -15.70 -51.73
N LEU A 21 -17.92 -14.39 -51.45
CA LEU A 21 -17.20 -13.87 -50.30
C LEU A 21 -17.83 -14.29 -48.96
N LEU A 22 -19.16 -14.32 -48.90
CA LEU A 22 -19.90 -14.79 -47.72
C LEU A 22 -19.68 -16.30 -47.49
N ALA A 23 -19.69 -17.10 -48.56
CA ALA A 23 -19.43 -18.54 -48.48
C ALA A 23 -17.99 -18.86 -48.01
N LEU A 24 -17.00 -18.06 -48.44
CA LEU A 24 -15.62 -18.17 -47.96
C LEU A 24 -15.49 -17.83 -46.47
N LEU A 25 -16.18 -16.79 -45.98
CA LEU A 25 -16.16 -16.42 -44.57
C LEU A 25 -16.82 -17.48 -43.68
N VAL A 26 -17.93 -18.08 -44.13
CA VAL A 26 -18.57 -19.20 -43.42
C VAL A 26 -17.69 -20.45 -43.41
N GLY A 27 -16.98 -20.74 -44.51
CA GLY A 27 -16.02 -21.84 -44.58
C GLY A 27 -14.82 -21.67 -43.63
N ILE A 28 -14.25 -20.47 -43.56
CA ILE A 28 -13.15 -20.15 -42.63
C ILE A 28 -13.62 -20.25 -41.18
N GLY A 29 -14.82 -19.74 -40.86
CA GLY A 29 -15.42 -19.86 -39.52
C GLY A 29 -15.65 -21.32 -39.12
N TYR A 30 -16.12 -22.17 -40.04
CA TYR A 30 -16.31 -23.60 -39.80
C TYR A 30 -14.98 -24.34 -39.63
N GLY A 31 -13.93 -23.94 -40.38
CA GLY A 31 -12.57 -24.46 -40.21
C GLY A 31 -11.98 -24.14 -38.83
N ILE A 32 -12.13 -22.90 -38.37
CA ILE A 32 -11.67 -22.48 -37.03
C ILE A 32 -12.46 -23.19 -35.93
N TYR A 33 -13.78 -23.35 -36.10
CA TYR A 33 -14.64 -24.07 -35.15
C TYR A 33 -14.27 -25.55 -35.03
N THR A 34 -13.97 -26.23 -36.15
CA THR A 34 -13.59 -27.65 -36.14
C THR A 34 -12.20 -27.88 -35.53
N VAL A 35 -11.23 -27.00 -35.81
CA VAL A 35 -9.90 -27.04 -35.17
C VAL A 35 -9.98 -26.73 -33.67
N GLY A 36 -10.77 -25.73 -33.27
CA GLY A 36 -11.00 -25.41 -31.86
C GLY A 36 -11.68 -26.55 -31.09
N LYS A 37 -12.62 -27.26 -31.74
CA LYS A 37 -13.28 -28.44 -31.15
C LYS A 37 -12.34 -29.65 -31.03
N GLN A 38 -11.36 -29.79 -31.91
CA GLN A 38 -10.36 -30.86 -31.85
C GLN A 38 -9.24 -30.57 -30.83
N LEU A 39 -9.02 -29.29 -30.48
CA LEU A 39 -8.09 -28.87 -29.44
C LEU A 39 -8.69 -28.83 -28.03
N TRP A 40 -10.02 -28.71 -27.90
CA TRP A 40 -10.72 -28.58 -26.60
C TRP A 40 -11.76 -29.68 -26.31
N GLY A 41 -11.94 -30.65 -27.21
CA GLY A 41 -12.90 -31.73 -27.05
C GLY A 41 -12.26 -33.04 -26.57
N HIS A 42 -12.51 -33.35 -25.30
CA HIS A 42 -12.40 -34.65 -24.63
C HIS A 42 -11.08 -35.08 -23.98
N ASP A 43 -11.21 -35.22 -22.66
CA ASP A 43 -10.39 -35.90 -21.68
C ASP A 43 -9.99 -37.35 -22.04
N GLY A 44 -8.81 -37.72 -21.53
CA GLY A 44 -8.56 -39.02 -20.90
C GLY A 44 -8.11 -40.15 -21.81
N MET A 45 -6.90 -40.70 -21.62
CA MET A 45 -6.63 -41.66 -20.55
C MET A 45 -5.18 -42.21 -20.61
N SER A 46 -4.49 -42.11 -19.48
CA SER A 46 -3.62 -43.13 -18.86
C SER A 46 -2.48 -43.78 -19.66
N THR A 47 -1.24 -43.56 -19.22
CA THR A 47 -0.53 -44.49 -18.30
C THR A 47 0.95 -44.11 -18.21
N ALA A 48 1.46 -43.92 -16.99
CA ALA A 48 2.72 -44.52 -16.50
C ALA A 48 3.22 -43.78 -15.24
N SER A 49 2.76 -44.28 -14.09
CA SER A 49 3.49 -44.48 -12.84
C SER A 49 4.74 -43.63 -12.55
N LYS A 50 4.67 -42.81 -11.51
CA LYS A 50 5.39 -43.03 -10.23
C LYS A 50 4.92 -42.03 -9.16
N GLN A 51 4.82 -42.53 -7.94
CA GLN A 51 4.40 -41.89 -6.67
C GLN A 51 5.09 -40.52 -6.45
N GLY A 52 4.51 -39.54 -5.75
CA GLY A 52 3.43 -39.60 -4.76
C GLY A 52 2.75 -38.24 -4.54
N GLN A 53 1.68 -38.30 -3.74
CA GLN A 53 0.74 -37.24 -3.41
C GLN A 53 1.43 -35.97 -2.89
N HIS A 54 1.13 -34.81 -3.50
CA HIS A 54 1.14 -33.55 -2.78
C HIS A 54 -0.27 -32.98 -2.73
N VAL A 55 -0.79 -33.00 -1.52
CA VAL A 55 -2.05 -32.43 -1.06
C VAL A 55 -2.14 -30.96 -1.49
N VAL A 56 -3.27 -30.56 -2.05
CA VAL A 56 -3.62 -29.14 -2.19
C VAL A 56 -3.89 -28.62 -0.79
N THR A 57 -2.85 -28.12 -0.13
CA THR A 57 -2.99 -27.40 1.13
C THR A 57 -3.64 -26.05 0.86
N ASN A 58 -4.70 -25.76 1.62
CA ASN A 58 -5.07 -24.38 1.97
C ASN A 58 -3.80 -23.57 2.15
N VAL A 59 -3.75 -22.38 1.54
CA VAL A 59 -2.74 -21.39 1.92
C VAL A 59 -3.08 -21.05 3.37
N ALA A 60 -2.37 -21.70 4.28
CA ALA A 60 -2.42 -21.40 5.70
C ALA A 60 -2.19 -19.89 5.84
N ALA A 61 -2.91 -19.29 6.78
CA ALA A 61 -2.52 -17.99 7.32
C ALA A 61 -1.00 -17.99 7.49
N PHE A 62 -0.36 -16.89 7.10
CA PHE A 62 1.04 -16.68 7.42
C PHE A 62 1.21 -16.91 8.93
N ASP A 63 1.68 -18.09 9.31
CA ASP A 63 2.37 -18.30 10.57
C ASP A 63 3.64 -17.47 10.43
N THR A 64 3.55 -16.20 10.83
CA THR A 64 4.67 -15.31 11.07
C THR A 64 5.46 -15.88 12.24
N VAL A 65 6.20 -16.95 11.99
CA VAL A 65 7.47 -17.21 12.65
C VAL A 65 8.55 -16.81 11.66
N THR A 66 8.53 -15.55 11.25
CA THR A 66 9.78 -14.89 10.88
C THR A 66 10.62 -14.92 12.15
N LYS A 67 11.67 -15.75 12.17
CA LYS A 67 12.76 -15.60 13.15
C LYS A 67 13.01 -14.11 13.29
N GLU A 68 12.83 -13.57 14.50
CA GLU A 68 13.18 -12.19 14.81
C GLU A 68 14.52 -11.89 14.15
N LYS A 69 14.51 -11.03 13.15
CA LYS A 69 15.75 -10.51 12.60
C LYS A 69 16.24 -9.48 13.62
N GLN A 70 16.78 -9.96 14.73
CA GLN A 70 17.54 -9.12 15.65
C GLN A 70 18.83 -8.74 14.93
N SER A 71 18.74 -7.78 14.00
CA SER A 71 19.90 -7.14 13.42
C SER A 71 20.69 -6.53 14.58
N PRO A 72 21.98 -6.84 14.73
CA PRO A 72 22.73 -6.38 15.89
C PRO A 72 22.73 -4.85 15.92
N THR A 73 22.42 -4.28 17.09
CA THR A 73 22.45 -2.83 17.33
C THR A 73 23.85 -2.24 17.19
N MET A 74 24.89 -3.09 17.18
CA MET A 74 26.28 -2.73 16.99
C MET A 74 26.92 -3.61 15.90
N TYR A 75 27.60 -3.00 14.93
CA TYR A 75 28.41 -3.70 13.92
C TYR A 75 29.77 -3.01 13.80
N ASN A 76 30.87 -3.75 13.96
CA ASN A 76 32.25 -3.22 13.95
C ASN A 76 32.47 -2.00 14.86
N GLY A 77 31.85 -1.99 16.05
CA GLY A 77 31.97 -0.89 17.01
C GLY A 77 31.16 0.37 16.67
N MET A 78 30.41 0.37 15.56
CA MET A 78 29.47 1.42 15.21
C MET A 78 28.04 1.02 15.58
N LYS A 79 27.29 1.98 16.12
CA LYS A 79 25.87 1.80 16.40
C LYS A 79 25.10 1.88 15.08
N ARG A 80 24.22 0.91 14.87
CA ARG A 80 23.36 0.82 13.70
C ARG A 80 22.42 2.04 13.68
N LYS A 81 22.34 2.72 12.53
CA LYS A 81 21.43 3.85 12.33
C LYS A 81 20.25 3.42 11.46
N VAL A 82 19.02 3.70 11.91
CA VAL A 82 17.80 3.26 11.24
C VAL A 82 16.83 4.42 11.07
N ALA A 83 16.32 4.60 9.86
CA ALA A 83 15.28 5.56 9.54
C ALA A 83 13.98 4.83 9.15
N TYR A 84 12.89 5.21 9.82
CA TYR A 84 11.54 4.78 9.51
C TYR A 84 10.83 5.92 8.79
N LEU A 85 10.63 5.76 7.47
CA LEU A 85 9.83 6.70 6.70
C LEU A 85 8.36 6.45 7.00
N THR A 86 7.65 7.50 7.41
CA THR A 86 6.22 7.41 7.73
C THR A 86 5.41 8.43 6.96
N PHE A 87 4.21 8.01 6.55
CA PHE A 87 3.35 8.77 5.65
C PHE A 87 1.93 8.83 6.21
N ASP A 88 1.43 10.03 6.46
CA ASP A 88 0.12 10.29 7.05
C ASP A 88 -0.90 10.76 5.99
N ASP A 89 -2.18 10.76 6.38
CA ASP A 89 -3.37 11.24 5.66
C ASP A 89 -3.81 10.43 4.41
N GLY A 90 -2.94 9.55 3.91
CA GLY A 90 -3.23 8.68 2.77
C GLY A 90 -4.24 7.55 3.09
N PRO A 91 -4.48 6.65 2.13
CA PRO A 91 -4.06 6.74 0.73
C PRO A 91 -4.86 7.79 -0.08
N ASN A 92 -4.25 8.41 -1.08
CA ASN A 92 -4.86 9.39 -1.97
C ASN A 92 -4.18 9.36 -3.36
N THR A 93 -4.43 10.39 -4.19
CA THR A 93 -3.87 10.47 -5.56
C THR A 93 -2.33 10.49 -5.65
N HIS A 94 -1.62 10.77 -4.56
CA HIS A 94 -0.17 10.83 -4.51
C HIS A 94 0.48 9.52 -4.03
N THR A 95 -0.26 8.68 -3.31
CA THR A 95 0.23 7.40 -2.78
C THR A 95 0.86 6.49 -3.83
N PRO A 96 0.27 6.30 -5.04
CA PRO A 96 0.86 5.40 -6.03
C PRO A 96 2.28 5.80 -6.44
N GLU A 97 2.53 7.10 -6.51
CA GLU A 97 3.83 7.64 -6.89
C GLU A 97 4.85 7.54 -5.74
N ILE A 98 4.40 7.72 -4.49
CA ILE A 98 5.22 7.45 -3.30
C ILE A 98 5.64 5.97 -3.29
N LEU A 99 4.70 5.04 -3.49
CA LEU A 99 4.98 3.60 -3.56
C LEU A 99 5.99 3.27 -4.68
N ARG A 100 5.83 3.89 -5.86
CA ARG A 100 6.79 3.76 -6.98
C ARG A 100 8.20 4.19 -6.57
N ILE A 101 8.34 5.36 -5.95
CA ILE A 101 9.63 5.89 -5.49
C ILE A 101 10.25 4.95 -4.43
N LEU A 102 9.48 4.54 -3.43
CA LEU A 102 9.97 3.63 -2.40
C LEU A 102 10.48 2.31 -3.01
N LYS A 103 9.75 1.75 -3.97
CA LYS A 103 10.14 0.54 -4.69
C LYS A 103 11.42 0.72 -5.50
N GLU A 104 11.57 1.83 -6.22
CA GLU A 104 12.77 2.15 -7.01
C GLU A 104 14.03 2.27 -6.15
N HIS A 105 13.89 2.78 -4.93
CA HIS A 105 14.99 2.88 -3.97
C HIS A 105 15.13 1.64 -3.07
N ASN A 106 14.30 0.60 -3.25
CA ASN A 106 14.24 -0.59 -2.39
C ASN A 106 14.06 -0.25 -0.89
N VAL A 107 13.23 0.76 -0.61
CA VAL A 107 12.87 1.23 0.73
C VAL A 107 11.44 0.81 1.05
N LYS A 108 11.16 0.55 2.33
CA LYS A 108 9.80 0.35 2.84
C LYS A 108 9.44 1.48 3.80
N GLY A 109 8.17 1.88 3.80
CA GLY A 109 7.61 2.86 4.72
C GLY A 109 6.47 2.30 5.57
N THR A 110 6.03 3.11 6.53
CA THR A 110 4.85 2.86 7.38
C THR A 110 3.80 3.91 7.05
N PHE A 111 2.58 3.49 6.71
CA PHE A 111 1.52 4.39 6.23
C PHE A 111 0.42 4.49 7.27
N PHE A 112 0.25 5.67 7.88
CA PHE A 112 -0.82 5.96 8.83
C PHE A 112 -2.01 6.51 8.06
N MET A 113 -2.99 5.64 7.83
CA MET A 113 -4.05 5.92 6.87
C MET A 113 -5.34 6.39 7.55
N LEU A 114 -6.02 7.33 6.90
CA LEU A 114 -7.35 7.78 7.30
C LEU A 114 -8.42 6.79 6.82
N GLY A 115 -9.35 6.42 7.70
CA GLY A 115 -10.43 5.52 7.33
C GLY A 115 -11.27 6.00 6.14
N ASN A 116 -11.61 7.29 6.10
CA ASN A 116 -12.32 7.88 4.96
C ASN A 116 -11.55 7.77 3.64
N SER A 117 -10.21 7.85 3.70
CA SER A 117 -9.32 7.66 2.55
C SER A 117 -9.25 6.20 2.13
N MET A 118 -9.15 5.27 3.11
CA MET A 118 -9.13 3.83 2.86
C MET A 118 -10.42 3.32 2.19
N GLN A 119 -11.59 3.87 2.57
CA GLN A 119 -12.86 3.54 1.92
C GLN A 119 -12.90 3.95 0.45
N GLN A 120 -12.23 5.05 0.09
CA GLN A 120 -12.17 5.56 -1.29
C GLN A 120 -11.13 4.81 -2.14
N HIS A 121 -10.09 4.27 -1.50
CA HIS A 121 -8.94 3.64 -2.16
C HIS A 121 -8.56 2.29 -1.53
N PRO A 122 -9.49 1.32 -1.42
CA PRO A 122 -9.21 0.03 -0.78
C PRO A 122 -8.15 -0.79 -1.53
N ASP A 123 -8.02 -0.58 -2.84
CA ASP A 123 -6.98 -1.14 -3.69
C ASP A 123 -5.58 -0.65 -3.29
N LEU A 124 -5.44 0.63 -2.96
CA LEU A 124 -4.18 1.19 -2.48
C LEU A 124 -3.81 0.68 -1.09
N VAL A 125 -4.80 0.49 -0.20
CA VAL A 125 -4.55 -0.14 1.12
C VAL A 125 -3.99 -1.55 0.94
N LYS A 126 -4.58 -2.33 0.03
CA LYS A 126 -4.07 -3.66 -0.31
C LYS A 126 -2.66 -3.60 -0.93
N GLN A 127 -2.42 -2.68 -1.86
CA GLN A 127 -1.11 -2.52 -2.49
C GLN A 127 -0.02 -2.15 -1.47
N ILE A 128 -0.30 -1.24 -0.53
CA ILE A 128 0.62 -0.88 0.57
C ILE A 128 1.08 -2.14 1.30
N ALA A 129 0.15 -3.00 1.72
CA ALA A 129 0.47 -4.25 2.42
C ALA A 129 1.21 -5.27 1.53
N ASP A 130 0.73 -5.50 0.30
CA ASP A 130 1.31 -6.47 -0.63
C ASP A 130 2.75 -6.11 -1.03
N GLU A 131 3.10 -4.82 -1.06
CA GLU A 131 4.46 -4.34 -1.37
C GLU A 131 5.41 -4.36 -0.16
N GLY A 132 4.94 -4.86 1.00
CA GLY A 132 5.75 -5.02 2.21
C GLY A 132 5.92 -3.74 3.03
N HIS A 133 5.04 -2.76 2.84
CA HIS A 133 4.91 -1.62 3.73
C HIS A 133 3.99 -1.96 4.90
N TYR A 134 4.08 -1.19 6.00
CA TYR A 134 3.23 -1.45 7.15
C TYR A 134 1.97 -0.57 7.11
N PRO A 135 0.76 -1.15 7.00
CA PRO A 135 -0.49 -0.40 7.11
C PRO A 135 -0.79 -0.08 8.58
N ALA A 136 -0.72 1.20 8.93
CA ALA A 136 -1.04 1.75 10.25
C ALA A 136 -2.26 2.67 10.17
N LEU A 137 -2.74 3.12 11.33
CA LEU A 137 -4.03 3.81 11.46
C LEU A 137 -3.84 5.27 11.85
N HIS A 138 -4.67 6.16 11.29
CA HIS A 138 -4.65 7.60 11.59
C HIS A 138 -6.02 8.19 11.92
N SER A 139 -6.90 7.42 12.58
CA SER A 139 -8.33 7.70 12.80
C SER A 139 -9.20 7.56 11.55
N MET A 140 -10.49 7.82 11.68
CA MET A 140 -11.42 7.86 10.54
C MET A 140 -11.44 9.25 9.92
N THR A 141 -11.61 10.28 10.75
CA THR A 141 -12.04 11.61 10.32
C THR A 141 -10.95 12.68 10.38
N HIS A 142 -9.90 12.46 11.18
CA HIS A 142 -8.93 13.51 11.54
C HIS A 142 -9.60 14.74 12.21
N ASP A 143 -10.83 14.63 12.74
CA ASP A 143 -11.51 15.76 13.37
C ASP A 143 -11.04 15.94 14.83
N TYR A 144 -10.36 17.06 15.08
CA TYR A 144 -9.81 17.37 16.41
C TYR A 144 -10.88 17.38 17.52
N THR A 145 -12.07 17.92 17.24
CA THR A 145 -13.13 18.04 18.25
C THR A 145 -13.68 16.67 18.60
N LYS A 146 -13.97 15.84 17.59
CA LYS A 146 -14.48 14.49 17.78
C LYS A 146 -13.47 13.62 18.53
N LEU A 147 -12.18 13.72 18.18
CA LEU A 147 -11.11 12.91 18.76
C LEU A 147 -10.75 13.31 20.19
N TYR A 148 -10.72 14.61 20.52
CA TYR A 148 -10.09 15.09 21.75
C TYR A 148 -10.99 15.94 22.66
N LYS A 149 -12.22 16.27 22.24
CA LYS A 149 -13.14 17.13 23.02
C LYS A 149 -14.41 16.41 23.52
N SER A 150 -14.46 15.08 23.41
CA SER A 150 -15.53 14.24 24.00
C SER A 150 -15.45 14.11 25.52
N GLY A 151 -14.27 14.36 26.12
CA GLY A 151 -14.03 14.26 27.57
C GLY A 151 -13.39 12.95 28.04
N ASN A 152 -13.33 11.94 27.16
CA ASN A 152 -12.65 10.64 27.36
C ASN A 152 -12.09 10.13 26.02
N ALA A 153 -11.51 8.93 26.00
CA ALA A 153 -10.92 8.35 24.79
C ALA A 153 -11.90 7.59 23.89
N ASP A 154 -13.18 7.48 24.23
CA ASP A 154 -14.14 6.58 23.55
C ASP A 154 -14.22 6.84 22.04
N ASN A 155 -14.48 8.08 21.64
CA ASN A 155 -14.55 8.45 20.21
C ASN A 155 -13.24 8.20 19.46
N PHE A 156 -12.11 8.41 20.13
CA PHE A 156 -10.80 8.17 19.54
C PHE A 156 -10.64 6.67 19.29
N ILE A 157 -10.85 5.85 20.31
CA ILE A 157 -10.73 4.39 20.23
C ILE A 157 -11.73 3.82 19.20
N GLU A 158 -12.96 4.33 19.15
CA GLU A 158 -13.97 3.95 18.16
C GLU A 158 -13.47 4.22 16.74
N GLU A 159 -12.96 5.42 16.44
CA GLU A 159 -12.41 5.74 15.12
C GLU A 159 -11.22 4.84 14.75
N PHE A 160 -10.34 4.52 15.69
CA PHE A 160 -9.22 3.62 15.42
C PHE A 160 -9.67 2.16 15.20
N ASN A 161 -10.71 1.70 15.90
CA ASN A 161 -11.28 0.37 15.69
C ASN A 161 -11.98 0.26 14.32
N GLU A 162 -12.74 1.28 13.91
CA GLU A 162 -13.35 1.34 12.58
C GLU A 162 -12.27 1.32 11.48
N ALA A 163 -11.23 2.15 11.62
CA ALA A 163 -10.11 2.18 10.69
C ALA A 163 -9.35 0.83 10.63
N GLN A 164 -9.17 0.17 11.78
CA GLN A 164 -8.55 -1.17 11.86
C GLN A 164 -9.33 -2.20 11.05
N GLN A 165 -10.67 -2.15 11.12
CA GLN A 165 -11.51 -3.07 10.37
C GLN A 165 -11.35 -2.89 8.86
N LEU A 166 -11.21 -1.65 8.38
CA LEU A 166 -10.96 -1.37 6.95
C LEU A 166 -9.61 -1.96 6.47
N VAL A 167 -8.55 -1.83 7.27
CA VAL A 167 -7.26 -2.48 6.97
C VAL A 167 -7.41 -4.00 6.93
N LYS A 168 -8.10 -4.57 7.93
CA LYS A 168 -8.33 -6.01 8.01
C LYS A 168 -9.14 -6.54 6.83
N ASP A 169 -10.16 -5.83 6.39
CA ASP A 169 -10.99 -6.22 5.26
C ASP A 169 -10.21 -6.17 3.94
N ALA A 170 -9.35 -5.17 3.75
CA ALA A 170 -8.55 -5.02 2.53
C ALA A 170 -7.35 -5.98 2.45
N THR A 171 -6.75 -6.33 3.61
CA THR A 171 -5.42 -6.98 3.66
C THR A 171 -5.40 -8.31 4.40
N GLY A 172 -6.40 -8.60 5.24
CA GLY A 172 -6.37 -9.69 6.22
C GLY A 172 -5.53 -9.41 7.47
N VAL A 173 -4.79 -8.29 7.53
CA VAL A 173 -3.91 -7.92 8.65
C VAL A 173 -4.68 -7.10 9.69
N THR A 174 -4.52 -7.46 10.97
CA THR A 174 -5.05 -6.66 12.09
C THR A 174 -3.92 -5.82 12.69
N THR A 175 -3.77 -4.58 12.24
CA THR A 175 -2.72 -3.66 12.72
C THR A 175 -3.09 -3.05 14.07
N LYS A 176 -2.10 -2.89 14.96
CA LYS A 176 -2.26 -2.24 16.28
C LYS A 176 -1.54 -0.90 16.40
N LEU A 177 -0.73 -0.52 15.40
CA LEU A 177 -0.02 0.74 15.44
C LEU A 177 -0.92 1.89 14.96
N ILE A 178 -0.97 2.94 15.78
CA ILE A 178 -1.72 4.16 15.54
C ILE A 178 -0.77 5.36 15.57
N ARG A 179 -1.17 6.41 14.86
CA ARG A 179 -0.64 7.76 15.06
C ARG A 179 -1.81 8.68 15.34
N ALA A 180 -1.72 9.43 16.42
CA ALA A 180 -2.72 10.40 16.78
C ALA A 180 -2.67 11.59 15.78
N PRO A 181 -3.79 11.96 15.14
CA PRO A 181 -3.91 13.23 14.43
C PRO A 181 -3.38 14.38 15.28
N TYR A 182 -2.56 15.25 14.69
CA TYR A 182 -1.92 16.39 15.37
C TYR A 182 -0.88 16.01 16.46
N GLY A 183 -0.45 14.75 16.51
CA GLY A 183 0.45 14.20 17.53
C GLY A 183 -0.29 13.79 18.81
N SER A 184 0.42 13.23 19.79
CA SER A 184 -0.17 12.83 21.08
C SER A 184 -0.19 13.93 22.14
N ALA A 185 0.68 14.94 22.03
CA ALA A 185 0.83 16.00 23.02
C ALA A 185 0.39 17.37 22.46
N PRO A 186 -0.29 18.22 23.26
CA PRO A 186 -0.68 18.02 24.66
C PRO A 186 -2.04 17.31 24.90
N GLN A 187 -2.74 16.91 23.84
CA GLN A 187 -4.15 16.44 23.89
C GLN A 187 -4.38 15.11 24.62
N ILE A 188 -3.48 14.13 24.51
CA ILE A 188 -3.65 12.80 25.09
C ILE A 188 -3.01 12.74 26.48
N LYS A 189 -3.80 13.08 27.50
CA LYS A 189 -3.38 13.03 28.92
C LYS A 189 -3.44 11.61 29.49
N GLU A 190 -2.93 11.42 30.70
CA GLU A 190 -2.76 10.09 31.33
C GLU A 190 -4.02 9.21 31.31
N PRO A 191 -5.22 9.65 31.74
CA PRO A 191 -6.41 8.79 31.65
C PRO A 191 -6.75 8.37 30.22
N PHE A 192 -6.52 9.26 29.25
CA PHE A 192 -6.70 8.96 27.83
C PHE A 192 -5.69 7.90 27.36
N ARG A 193 -4.43 7.98 27.81
CA ARG A 193 -3.41 6.96 27.49
C ARG A 193 -3.72 5.61 28.11
N ASP A 194 -4.31 5.59 29.31
CA ASP A 194 -4.75 4.35 29.96
C ASP A 194 -5.76 3.62 29.07
N ASP A 195 -6.80 4.32 28.61
CA ASP A 195 -7.84 3.77 27.73
C ASP A 195 -7.25 3.22 26.41
N ILE A 196 -6.26 3.93 25.82
CA ILE A 196 -5.58 3.49 24.59
C ILE A 196 -4.77 2.20 24.85
N ALA A 197 -4.03 2.16 25.96
CA ALA A 197 -3.22 1.00 26.32
C ALA A 197 -4.09 -0.23 26.62
N GLU A 198 -5.20 -0.05 27.34
CA GLU A 198 -6.18 -1.11 27.63
C GLU A 198 -6.86 -1.64 26.36
N SER A 199 -7.03 -0.79 25.35
CA SER A 199 -7.52 -1.18 24.02
C SER A 199 -6.51 -1.99 23.19
N GLY A 200 -5.27 -2.12 23.67
CA GLY A 200 -4.21 -2.89 23.02
C GLY A 200 -3.60 -2.21 21.80
N PHE A 201 -3.80 -0.90 21.63
CA PHE A 201 -3.13 -0.12 20.60
C PHE A 201 -1.71 0.24 21.01
N LYS A 202 -0.87 0.42 20.00
CA LYS A 202 0.48 0.99 20.10
C LYS A 202 0.52 2.33 19.38
N MET A 203 1.31 3.28 19.85
CA MET A 203 1.34 4.64 19.33
C MET A 203 2.73 5.09 18.94
N TRP A 204 2.84 5.59 17.70
CA TRP A 204 3.98 6.36 17.25
C TRP A 204 3.59 7.80 16.91
N ASP A 205 4.25 8.76 17.58
CA ASP A 205 4.47 10.10 17.06
C ASP A 205 5.64 10.05 16.05
N TRP A 206 6.57 11.00 16.13
CA TRP A 206 7.73 11.10 15.28
C TRP A 206 8.91 11.74 16.03
N THR A 207 10.11 11.57 15.51
CA THR A 207 11.33 12.22 16.03
C THR A 207 11.78 13.38 15.14
N LEU A 208 11.37 13.39 13.88
CA LEU A 208 11.70 14.39 12.87
C LEU A 208 10.44 14.72 12.06
N ASP A 209 10.05 15.99 12.02
CA ASP A 209 8.98 16.51 11.17
C ASP A 209 9.61 17.19 9.94
N THR A 210 9.23 16.78 8.72
CA THR A 210 9.74 17.42 7.50
C THR A 210 9.09 18.76 7.20
N LEU A 211 8.04 19.12 7.95
CA LEU A 211 7.21 20.32 7.76
C LEU A 211 6.69 20.43 6.31
N ASP A 212 6.39 19.29 5.68
CA ASP A 212 6.00 19.21 4.27
C ASP A 212 4.78 20.08 3.95
N TRP A 213 3.86 20.22 4.90
CA TRP A 213 2.71 21.12 4.85
C TRP A 213 3.08 22.60 4.64
N GLN A 214 4.29 23.04 4.99
CA GLN A 214 4.80 24.40 4.75
C GLN A 214 5.40 24.58 3.34
N TYR A 215 5.81 23.50 2.68
CA TYR A 215 6.70 23.53 1.52
C TYR A 215 6.03 23.22 0.18
N ALA A 216 4.71 23.43 0.06
CA ALA A 216 3.94 23.18 -1.16
C ALA A 216 4.51 23.86 -2.43
N ARG A 217 5.23 24.98 -2.29
CA ARG A 217 5.87 25.72 -3.39
C ARG A 217 7.40 25.64 -3.40
N ASN A 218 8.01 25.02 -2.39
CA ASN A 218 9.47 24.90 -2.26
C ASN A 218 9.85 23.56 -1.61
N PRO A 219 9.69 22.42 -2.32
CA PRO A 219 9.94 21.09 -1.74
C PRO A 219 11.35 20.91 -1.16
N SER A 220 12.36 21.62 -1.68
CA SER A 220 13.73 21.58 -1.15
C SER A 220 13.82 21.96 0.33
N GLY A 221 12.87 22.76 0.86
CA GLY A 221 12.82 23.07 2.28
C GLY A 221 12.63 21.83 3.16
N MET A 222 11.90 20.81 2.68
CA MET A 222 11.76 19.53 3.41
C MET A 222 13.11 18.83 3.58
N LEU A 223 13.95 18.85 2.55
CA LEU A 223 15.29 18.26 2.62
C LEU A 223 16.18 19.01 3.62
N ASP A 224 16.03 20.32 3.73
CA ASP A 224 16.76 21.13 4.71
C ASP A 224 16.30 20.82 6.16
N GLU A 225 15.00 20.59 6.36
CA GLU A 225 14.47 20.09 7.63
C GLU A 225 15.06 18.73 8.00
N VAL A 226 15.12 17.79 7.05
CA VAL A 226 15.74 16.47 7.24
C VAL A 226 17.22 16.61 7.60
N LYS A 227 18.00 17.39 6.84
CA LYS A 227 19.42 17.66 7.11
C LYS A 227 19.67 18.21 8.51
N ARG A 228 18.77 19.08 8.98
CA ARG A 228 18.87 19.71 10.30
C ARG A 228 18.40 18.79 11.44
N GLY A 229 17.43 17.92 11.17
CA GLY A 229 16.77 17.08 12.16
C GLY A 229 17.44 15.72 12.38
N LEU A 230 18.05 15.14 11.34
CA LEU A 230 18.56 13.76 11.34
C LEU A 230 19.79 13.61 12.25
N LYS A 231 19.56 13.26 13.51
CA LYS A 231 20.57 13.32 14.59
C LYS A 231 20.63 12.08 15.47
N LYS A 232 19.54 11.31 15.56
CA LYS A 232 19.43 10.14 16.42
C LYS A 232 19.78 8.88 15.65
N ASP A 233 20.28 7.86 16.34
CA ASP A 233 20.53 6.56 15.68
C ASP A 233 19.23 5.88 15.21
N THR A 234 18.08 6.28 15.74
CA THR A 234 16.77 5.82 15.28
C THR A 234 15.87 7.02 15.07
N GLU A 235 15.39 7.17 13.84
CA GLU A 235 14.56 8.31 13.43
C GLU A 235 13.24 7.80 12.85
N VAL A 236 12.11 8.31 13.37
CA VAL A 236 10.77 8.15 12.80
C VAL A 236 10.40 9.48 12.15
N ILE A 237 10.34 9.48 10.82
CA ILE A 237 10.25 10.69 10.00
C ILE A 237 8.81 10.88 9.54
N LEU A 238 8.18 11.98 9.97
CA LEU A 238 6.82 12.35 9.58
C LEU A 238 6.82 13.05 8.22
N MET A 239 6.04 12.50 7.30
CA MET A 239 5.65 13.09 6.01
C MET A 239 4.16 12.78 5.77
N HIS A 240 3.58 13.38 4.74
CA HIS A 240 2.22 13.11 4.31
C HIS A 240 2.18 12.81 2.81
N ASP A 241 1.11 12.14 2.37
CA ASP A 241 0.86 11.82 0.96
C ASP A 241 0.51 13.08 0.15
N ARG A 242 1.53 13.88 -0.21
CA ARG A 242 1.40 15.19 -0.84
C ARG A 242 2.26 15.31 -2.08
N LYS A 243 1.86 16.23 -2.97
CA LYS A 243 2.62 16.54 -4.20
C LYS A 243 4.08 16.90 -3.93
N GLN A 244 4.35 17.76 -2.94
CA GLN A 244 5.71 18.17 -2.61
C GLN A 244 6.54 17.03 -2.01
N THR A 245 5.90 16.12 -1.25
CA THR A 245 6.55 14.90 -0.76
C THR A 245 7.04 14.05 -1.92
N VAL A 246 6.15 13.76 -2.87
CA VAL A 246 6.50 13.05 -4.11
C VAL A 246 7.70 13.69 -4.84
N GLN A 247 7.74 15.02 -4.89
CA GLN A 247 8.77 15.76 -5.64
C GLN A 247 10.18 15.68 -5.05
N ILE A 248 10.31 15.46 -3.73
CA ILE A 248 11.59 15.54 -3.02
C ILE A 248 11.97 14.24 -2.28
N LEU A 249 11.05 13.27 -2.25
CA LEU A 249 11.27 11.99 -1.57
C LEU A 249 12.52 11.24 -2.06
N PRO A 250 12.85 11.19 -3.38
CA PRO A 250 14.09 10.57 -3.84
C PRO A 250 15.34 11.19 -3.19
N GLU A 251 15.45 12.53 -3.17
CA GLU A 251 16.59 13.23 -2.58
C GLU A 251 16.66 13.05 -1.06
N ILE A 252 15.51 12.97 -0.38
CA ILE A 252 15.46 12.65 1.06
C ILE A 252 16.02 11.25 1.32
N ILE A 253 15.59 10.25 0.54
CA ILE A 253 16.07 8.86 0.68
C ILE A 253 17.58 8.78 0.43
N GLU A 254 18.05 9.39 -0.66
CA GLU A 254 19.47 9.42 -1.01
C GLU A 254 20.30 10.11 0.07
N TYR A 255 19.83 11.25 0.60
CA TYR A 255 20.52 11.95 1.66
C TYR A 255 20.60 11.10 2.94
N ILE A 256 19.48 10.56 3.42
CA ILE A 256 19.46 9.72 4.64
C ILE A 256 20.40 8.52 4.47
N SER A 257 20.39 7.86 3.31
CA SER A 257 21.31 6.76 2.99
C SER A 257 22.77 7.20 3.03
N SER A 258 23.09 8.37 2.45
CA SER A 258 24.45 8.94 2.48
C SER A 258 24.97 9.23 3.91
N GLN A 259 24.06 9.39 4.89
CA GLN A 259 24.42 9.57 6.29
C GLN A 259 24.61 8.24 7.06
N GLY A 260 24.53 7.11 6.35
CA GLY A 260 24.76 5.77 6.88
C GLY A 260 23.55 5.16 7.60
N TYR A 261 22.34 5.66 7.34
CA TYR A 261 21.11 5.04 7.84
C TYR A 261 20.66 3.90 6.93
N GLU A 262 20.22 2.82 7.55
CA GLU A 262 19.40 1.80 6.92
C GLU A 262 17.92 2.20 7.01
N PHE A 263 17.11 1.72 6.08
CA PHE A 263 15.66 1.91 6.16
C PHE A 263 14.99 0.64 6.66
N GLU A 264 14.11 0.80 7.64
CA GLU A 264 13.24 -0.27 8.12
C GLU A 264 11.79 0.19 8.12
N VAL A 265 10.91 -0.81 8.13
CA VAL A 265 9.47 -0.66 8.29
C VAL A 265 9.10 -1.11 9.69
N TYR A 266 8.03 -0.54 10.26
CA TYR A 266 7.55 -0.97 11.57
C TYR A 266 7.30 -2.49 11.62
N ASP A 267 7.78 -3.14 12.68
CA ASP A 267 7.53 -4.54 13.00
C ASP A 267 6.83 -4.62 14.37
N PRO A 268 5.60 -5.17 14.44
CA PRO A 268 4.87 -5.28 15.70
C PRO A 268 5.57 -6.17 16.75
N ASN A 269 6.46 -7.09 16.33
CA ASN A 269 7.23 -7.93 17.25
C ASN A 269 8.47 -7.22 17.82
N ALA A 270 8.87 -6.09 17.21
CA ALA A 270 10.00 -5.28 17.63
C ALA A 270 9.58 -3.83 17.94
N HIS A 271 8.35 -3.64 18.44
CA HIS A 271 7.84 -2.32 18.82
C HIS A 271 8.79 -1.63 19.81
N PHE A 272 9.04 -0.34 19.59
CA PHE A 272 9.77 0.52 20.51
C PHE A 272 9.04 1.85 20.69
N VAL A 273 9.31 2.52 21.81
CA VAL A 273 8.57 3.68 22.28
C VAL A 273 8.97 4.93 21.49
N VAL A 274 8.03 5.47 20.73
CA VAL A 274 8.15 6.79 20.05
C VAL A 274 6.87 7.56 20.25
N ASN A 275 6.62 8.05 21.46
CA ASN A 275 5.53 8.97 21.72
C ASN A 275 6.01 10.13 22.59
N PHE A 276 5.40 11.31 22.44
CA PHE A 276 5.81 12.54 23.12
C PHE A 276 5.64 12.49 24.64
N HIS A 277 4.88 11.52 25.15
CA HIS A 277 4.70 11.29 26.59
C HIS A 277 5.69 10.29 27.19
N HIS A 278 6.51 9.63 26.36
CA HIS A 278 7.42 8.55 26.76
C HIS A 278 6.72 7.42 27.52
N ASP A 279 5.45 7.14 27.17
CA ASP A 279 4.65 6.09 27.80
C ASP A 279 5.00 4.73 27.17
N GLU A 280 5.64 3.85 27.94
CA GLU A 280 6.14 2.55 27.46
C GLU A 280 5.03 1.53 27.16
N ARG A 281 3.81 1.81 27.62
CA ARG A 281 2.64 0.97 27.35
C ARG A 281 2.18 1.12 25.90
N LEU A 282 2.47 2.27 25.29
CA LEU A 282 2.07 2.67 23.94
C LEU A 282 3.18 2.43 22.91
#